data_AF-A0AAD7IAS9-F1
#
_entry.id   AF-A0AAD7IAS9-F1
#
_cell.length_a   1.000
_cell.length_b   1.000
_cell.length_c   1.000
_cell.angle_alpha   90.00
_cell.angle_beta   90.00
_cell.angle_gamma   90.00
#
_symmetry.space_group_name_H-M   'P 1'
#
loop_
_entity.id
_entity.type
_entity.pdbx_description
1 polymer ?
#
loop_
_entity_poly.entity_id
_entity_poly.type
_entity_poly.pdbx_seq_one_letter_code
_entity_poly.pdbx_strand_id
1 'polypeptide(L)'
;MRIQSPFMYVRSHRKINAYSLNPGPVFTNMIQKEDTAAGFKVSGGGPGVIDEDGTPNTEKYDWKTLQEGAATTLVAAFDPILSNKPVAYLDDCKVATETVAPHSSDPANASLLLTVTEKVIGQSFEF
;
A
#
# COMPACT_ATOMS: atom_id res chain seq x y z
N MET A 1 0.59 -3.55 46.14
CA MET A 1 1.45 -2.58 45.43
C MET A 1 1.49 -2.98 43.96
N ARG A 2 0.63 -2.40 43.13
CA ARG A 2 0.61 -2.62 41.67
C ARG A 2 1.09 -1.33 41.04
N ILE A 3 2.21 -1.41 40.33
CA ILE A 3 2.87 -0.29 39.69
C ILE A 3 2.04 0.04 38.44
N GLN A 4 1.28 1.13 38.48
CA GLN A 4 0.68 1.70 37.28
C GLN A 4 1.82 2.27 36.42
N SER A 5 1.97 1.75 35.20
CA SER A 5 2.82 2.34 34.17
C SER A 5 2.14 3.59 33.59
N PRO A 6 2.84 4.72 33.41
CA PRO A 6 2.29 5.93 32.83
C PRO A 6 2.52 5.91 31.31
N PHE A 7 1.72 5.13 30.58
CA PHE A 7 1.56 5.39 29.14
C PHE A 7 0.19 6.00 28.92
N MET A 8 0.17 7.33 29.01
CA MET A 8 -0.94 8.18 28.66
C MET A 8 -1.15 8.12 27.15
N TYR A 9 -2.03 7.25 26.67
CA TYR A 9 -2.53 7.35 25.30
C TYR A 9 -3.62 8.41 25.25
N VAL A 10 -3.31 9.59 24.72
CA VAL A 10 -4.31 10.62 24.42
C VAL A 10 -5.10 10.15 23.19
N ARG A 11 -6.26 9.53 23.40
CA ARG A 11 -7.20 9.22 22.32
C ARG A 11 -7.84 10.50 21.79
N SER A 12 -7.45 10.90 20.58
CA SER A 12 -8.20 11.86 19.79
C SER A 12 -9.52 11.20 19.32
N HIS A 13 -10.66 11.69 19.79
CA HIS A 13 -12.03 11.27 19.42
C HIS A 13 -12.41 11.64 17.96
N ARG A 14 -11.49 11.53 17.01
CA ARG A 14 -11.70 11.90 15.61
C ARG A 14 -12.03 10.65 14.79
N LYS A 15 -12.93 10.80 13.82
CA LYS A 15 -13.15 9.81 12.76
C LYS A 15 -11.85 9.68 11.97
N ILE A 16 -11.26 8.50 11.97
CA ILE A 16 -10.07 8.17 11.20
C ILE A 16 -10.54 7.46 9.93
N ASN A 17 -10.11 7.95 8.77
CA ASN A 17 -10.27 7.24 7.52
C ASN A 17 -9.01 6.42 7.24
N ALA A 18 -9.16 5.25 6.66
CA ALA A 18 -8.07 4.33 6.34
C ALA A 18 -8.15 3.93 4.86
N TYR A 19 -7.06 4.14 4.13
CA TYR A 19 -7.00 3.89 2.69
C TYR A 19 -5.80 3.00 2.34
N SER A 20 -6.02 2.10 1.38
CA SER A 20 -4.95 1.32 0.74
C SER A 20 -4.70 1.87 -0.66
N LEU A 21 -3.44 2.01 -1.06
CA LEU A 21 -3.08 2.74 -2.28
C LEU A 21 -2.18 1.90 -3.19
N ASN A 22 -2.53 1.86 -4.48
CA ASN A 22 -1.65 1.48 -5.57
C ASN A 22 -1.38 2.71 -6.45
N PRO A 23 -0.14 3.22 -6.51
CA PRO A 23 0.18 4.41 -7.31
C PRO A 23 0.31 4.13 -8.81
N GLY A 24 0.17 2.87 -9.23
CA GLY A 24 0.51 2.40 -10.57
C GLY A 24 1.99 2.04 -10.71
N PRO A 25 2.47 1.74 -11.92
CA PRO A 25 3.87 1.40 -12.18
C PRO A 25 4.76 2.65 -12.08
N VAL A 26 5.43 2.82 -10.94
CA VAL A 26 6.33 3.95 -10.69
C VAL A 26 7.78 3.49 -10.75
N PHE A 27 8.60 4.14 -11.58
CA PHE A 27 10.01 3.80 -11.68
C PHE A 27 10.81 4.40 -10.52
N THR A 28 10.97 3.62 -9.45
CA THR A 28 11.67 4.03 -8.22
C THR A 28 13.05 3.39 -8.12
N ASN A 29 13.84 3.83 -7.12
CA ASN A 29 15.12 3.20 -6.79
C ASN A 29 14.97 1.75 -6.29
N MET A 30 13.78 1.30 -5.90
CA MET A 30 13.51 -0.09 -5.51
C MET A 30 13.71 -1.05 -6.68
N ILE A 31 13.27 -0.64 -7.88
CA ILE A 31 13.38 -1.44 -9.10
C ILE A 31 14.83 -1.56 -9.57
N GLN A 32 15.67 -0.57 -9.21
CA GLN A 32 17.07 -0.50 -9.60
C GLN A 32 18.01 -1.34 -8.71
N LYS A 33 17.53 -1.85 -7.57
CA LYS A 33 18.35 -2.73 -6.70
C LYS A 33 18.58 -4.07 -7.39
N GLU A 34 19.82 -4.56 -7.40
CA GLU A 34 20.23 -5.75 -8.17
C GLU A 34 19.31 -6.98 -7.98
N ASP A 35 19.00 -7.33 -6.72
CA ASP A 35 18.13 -8.47 -6.41
C ASP A 35 16.72 -8.32 -6.99
N THR A 36 16.23 -7.08 -7.03
CA THR A 36 14.91 -6.75 -7.55
C THR A 36 14.94 -6.65 -9.07
N ALA A 37 15.93 -5.95 -9.62
CA ALA A 37 16.15 -5.83 -11.05
C ALA A 37 16.24 -7.21 -11.73
N ALA A 38 16.93 -8.18 -11.12
CA ALA A 38 17.01 -9.54 -11.65
C ALA A 38 15.62 -10.20 -11.81
N GLY A 39 14.74 -10.05 -10.81
CA GLY A 39 13.37 -10.55 -10.87
C GLY A 39 12.47 -9.80 -11.85
N PHE A 40 12.66 -8.49 -11.99
CA PHE A 40 11.89 -7.65 -12.92
C PHE A 40 12.39 -7.77 -14.37
N LYS A 41 13.65 -8.17 -14.63
CA LYS A 41 14.18 -8.53 -15.96
C LYS A 41 13.58 -9.83 -16.50
N VAL A 42 13.22 -10.75 -15.61
CA VAL A 42 12.71 -12.09 -15.95
C VAL A 42 11.30 -12.28 -15.38
N SER A 43 10.37 -11.40 -15.73
CA SER A 43 8.98 -11.54 -15.32
C SER A 43 8.16 -12.27 -16.40
N GLY A 44 7.71 -13.50 -16.13
CA GLY A 44 6.64 -14.15 -16.88
C GLY A 44 7.01 -14.76 -18.24
N GLY A 45 8.24 -15.26 -18.42
CA GLY A 45 8.62 -16.06 -19.60
C GLY A 45 8.81 -15.28 -20.91
N GLY A 46 8.98 -13.96 -20.84
CA GLY A 46 9.27 -13.05 -21.98
C GLY A 46 10.03 -11.80 -21.49
N PRO A 47 10.21 -10.75 -22.32
CA PRO A 47 10.91 -9.54 -21.91
C PRO A 47 10.24 -8.95 -20.67
N GLY A 48 11.09 -8.68 -19.68
CA GLY A 48 10.70 -8.29 -18.33
C GLY A 48 9.99 -6.95 -18.26
N VAL A 49 9.58 -6.60 -17.05
CA VAL A 49 9.11 -5.26 -16.68
C VAL A 49 10.21 -4.21 -16.90
N ILE A 50 11.48 -4.62 -16.78
CA ILE A 50 12.64 -3.82 -17.18
C ILE A 50 13.45 -4.56 -18.25
N ASP A 51 14.09 -3.81 -19.14
CA ASP A 51 14.92 -4.34 -20.22
C ASP A 51 16.25 -4.90 -19.69
N GLU A 52 17.00 -5.59 -20.54
CA GLU A 52 18.32 -6.16 -20.20
C GLU A 52 19.29 -5.07 -19.70
N ASP A 53 19.18 -3.88 -20.27
CA ASP A 53 19.95 -2.68 -19.93
C ASP A 53 19.52 -2.00 -18.62
N GLY A 54 18.47 -2.52 -17.95
CA GLY A 54 17.96 -2.00 -16.69
C GLY A 54 17.05 -0.77 -16.84
N THR A 55 16.70 -0.41 -18.07
CA THR A 55 15.71 0.63 -18.38
C THR A 55 14.28 0.09 -18.22
N PRO A 56 13.31 0.95 -17.87
CA PRO A 56 11.91 0.55 -17.84
C PRO A 56 11.42 0.16 -19.24
N ASN A 57 10.76 -1.00 -19.39
CA ASN A 57 10.15 -1.40 -20.65
C ASN A 57 8.90 -0.55 -20.91
N THR A 58 9.02 0.44 -21.80
CA THR A 58 7.94 1.39 -22.14
C THR A 58 6.98 0.86 -23.21
N GLU A 59 7.29 -0.27 -23.85
CA GLU A 59 6.39 -0.89 -24.83
C GLU A 59 5.24 -1.66 -24.16
N LYS A 60 5.50 -2.19 -22.96
CA LYS A 60 4.56 -3.04 -22.21
C LYS A 60 3.94 -2.34 -21.00
N TYR A 61 4.58 -1.29 -20.49
CA TYR A 61 4.14 -0.59 -19.28
C TYR A 61 4.21 0.93 -19.44
N ASP A 62 3.12 1.61 -19.06
CA ASP A 62 3.06 3.07 -18.97
C ASP A 62 3.71 3.54 -17.66
N TRP A 63 5.04 3.62 -17.67
CA TRP A 63 5.82 4.02 -16.51
C TRP A 63 5.55 5.47 -16.09
N LYS A 64 5.32 5.65 -14.79
CA LYS A 64 5.11 6.96 -14.17
C LYS A 64 6.39 7.51 -13.55
N THR A 65 6.52 8.83 -13.56
CA THR A 65 7.49 9.55 -12.75
C THR A 65 7.18 9.43 -11.25
N LEU A 66 8.15 9.74 -10.39
CA LEU A 66 7.95 9.77 -8.94
C LEU A 66 6.83 10.73 -8.54
N GLN A 67 6.73 11.88 -9.20
CA GLN A 67 5.74 12.91 -8.93
C GLN A 67 4.33 12.42 -9.27
N GLU A 68 4.16 11.78 -10.43
CA GLU A 68 2.89 11.18 -10.83
C GLU A 68 2.52 10.00 -9.92
N GLY A 69 3.50 9.23 -9.44
CA GLY A 69 3.28 8.17 -8.46
C GLY A 69 2.80 8.70 -7.11
N ALA A 70 3.35 9.82 -6.64
CA ALA A 70 2.97 10.46 -5.39
C ALA A 70 1.55 11.05 -5.41
N ALA A 71 0.98 11.29 -6.60
CA ALA A 71 -0.35 11.87 -6.76
C ALA A 71 -1.44 11.05 -6.03
N THR A 72 -1.37 9.71 -6.05
CA THR A 72 -2.36 8.85 -5.38
C THR A 72 -2.38 9.08 -3.86
N THR A 73 -1.22 9.34 -3.25
CA THR A 73 -1.14 9.70 -1.82
C THR A 73 -1.77 11.05 -1.54
N LEU A 74 -1.56 12.05 -2.41
CA LEU A 74 -2.18 13.36 -2.28
C LEU A 74 -3.70 13.29 -2.42
N VAL A 75 -4.20 12.51 -3.38
CA VAL A 75 -5.64 12.27 -3.55
C VAL A 75 -6.22 11.62 -2.31
N ALA A 76 -5.59 10.57 -1.78
CA ALA A 76 -6.03 9.92 -0.55
C ALA A 76 -6.10 10.87 0.67
N ALA A 77 -5.19 11.84 0.73
CA ALA A 77 -5.09 12.79 1.83
C ALA A 77 -6.08 13.98 1.72
N PHE A 78 -6.36 14.45 0.50
CA PHE A 78 -7.00 15.75 0.29
C PHE A 78 -8.25 15.73 -0.58
N ASP A 79 -8.52 14.67 -1.34
CA ASP A 79 -9.65 14.68 -2.26
C ASP A 79 -10.98 14.58 -1.50
N PRO A 80 -11.86 15.61 -1.59
CA PRO A 80 -13.15 15.61 -0.90
C PRO A 80 -14.07 14.48 -1.37
N ILE A 81 -13.84 13.86 -2.54
CA ILE A 81 -14.64 12.71 -3.00
C ILE A 81 -14.53 11.51 -2.06
N LEU A 82 -13.50 11.48 -1.20
CA LEU A 82 -13.28 10.42 -0.22
C LEU A 82 -13.91 10.73 1.13
N SER A 83 -14.46 11.93 1.34
CA SER A 83 -15.00 12.34 2.66
C SER A 83 -16.16 11.47 3.15
N ASN A 84 -16.91 10.86 2.22
CA ASN A 84 -18.00 9.92 2.50
C ASN A 84 -17.58 8.44 2.35
N LYS A 85 -16.30 8.16 2.12
CA LYS A 85 -15.72 6.81 1.98
C LYS A 85 -14.63 6.66 3.05
N PRO A 86 -14.97 6.23 4.28
CA PRO A 86 -13.99 6.11 5.35
C PRO A 86 -12.97 4.99 5.12
N VAL A 87 -13.31 4.03 4.24
CA VAL A 87 -12.42 2.95 3.80
C VAL A 87 -12.52 2.83 2.28
N ALA A 88 -11.39 2.83 1.60
CA ALA A 88 -11.33 2.62 0.16
C ALA A 88 -9.96 2.10 -0.28
N TYR A 89 -9.93 1.37 -1.39
CA TYR A 89 -8.73 1.10 -2.15
C TYR A 89 -8.64 2.07 -3.33
N LEU A 90 -7.49 2.69 -3.50
CA LEU A 90 -7.21 3.56 -4.64
C LEU A 90 -6.23 2.89 -5.58
N ASP A 91 -6.57 2.86 -6.87
CA ASP A 91 -5.71 2.45 -7.95
C ASP A 91 -5.51 3.64 -8.89
N ASP A 92 -4.28 4.16 -8.95
CA ASP A 92 -3.90 5.32 -9.75
C ASP A 92 -4.89 6.49 -9.60
N CYS A 93 -4.94 7.07 -8.39
CA CYS A 93 -5.84 8.15 -7.98
C CYS A 93 -7.35 7.84 -8.01
N LYS A 94 -7.79 6.66 -8.46
CA LYS A 94 -9.21 6.32 -8.58
C LYS A 94 -9.63 5.37 -7.48
N VAL A 95 -10.82 5.57 -6.92
CA VAL A 95 -11.43 4.55 -6.04
C VAL A 95 -11.73 3.31 -6.88
N ALA A 96 -11.14 2.19 -6.50
CA ALA A 96 -11.20 0.92 -7.23
C ALA A 96 -11.49 -0.26 -6.29
N THR A 97 -12.26 -0.04 -5.22
CA THR A 97 -12.53 -1.07 -4.19
C THR A 97 -13.14 -2.35 -4.79
N GLU A 98 -13.85 -2.24 -5.92
CA GLU A 98 -14.41 -3.36 -6.67
C GLU A 98 -13.37 -4.25 -7.38
N THR A 99 -12.14 -3.76 -7.59
CA THR A 99 -11.07 -4.52 -8.23
C THR A 99 -10.21 -5.30 -7.24
N VAL A 100 -10.45 -5.14 -5.94
CA VAL A 100 -9.71 -5.83 -4.89
C VAL A 100 -9.88 -7.34 -5.04
N ALA A 101 -8.76 -8.06 -5.05
CA ALA A 101 -8.76 -9.50 -5.21
C ALA A 101 -9.58 -10.18 -4.09
N PRO A 102 -10.37 -11.24 -4.39
CA PRO A 102 -11.27 -11.84 -3.39
C PRO A 102 -10.57 -12.30 -2.11
N HIS A 103 -9.32 -12.79 -2.22
CA HIS A 103 -8.53 -13.25 -1.08
C HIS A 103 -8.02 -12.10 -0.18
N SER A 104 -7.99 -10.88 -0.69
CA SER A 104 -7.57 -9.67 0.05
C SER A 104 -8.73 -9.00 0.79
N SER A 105 -9.98 -9.40 0.51
CA SER A 105 -11.20 -8.82 1.08
C SER A 105 -11.82 -9.66 2.20
N ASP A 106 -11.19 -10.77 2.59
CA ASP A 106 -11.71 -11.67 3.63
C ASP A 106 -11.45 -11.10 5.05
N PRO A 107 -12.51 -10.73 5.81
CA PRO A 107 -12.36 -10.20 7.15
C PRO A 107 -11.79 -11.21 8.16
N ALA A 108 -11.95 -12.52 7.93
CA ALA A 108 -11.37 -13.54 8.79
C ALA A 108 -9.84 -13.56 8.66
N ASN A 109 -9.33 -13.48 7.42
CA ASN A 109 -7.89 -13.38 7.17
C ASN A 109 -7.31 -12.08 7.73
N ALA A 110 -8.00 -10.95 7.54
CA ALA A 110 -7.57 -9.67 8.11
C ALA A 110 -7.47 -9.72 9.65
N SER A 111 -8.46 -10.32 10.32
CA SER A 111 -8.46 -10.47 11.79
C SER A 111 -7.34 -11.41 12.27
N LEU A 112 -7.09 -12.50 11.55
CA LEU A 112 -5.99 -13.41 11.85
C LEU A 112 -4.63 -12.72 11.69
N LEU A 113 -4.42 -11.98 10.60
CA LEU A 113 -3.20 -11.22 10.33
C LEU A 113 -2.94 -10.18 11.43
N LEU A 114 -3.96 -9.43 11.84
CA LEU A 114 -3.85 -8.48 12.95
C LEU A 114 -3.45 -9.20 14.24
N THR A 115 -4.14 -10.30 14.60
CA THR A 115 -3.85 -11.06 15.82
C THR A 115 -2.42 -11.59 15.86
N VAL A 116 -1.91 -12.08 14.72
CA VAL A 116 -0.52 -12.56 14.61
C VAL A 116 0.46 -11.39 14.69
N THR A 117 0.15 -10.27 14.04
CA THR A 117 0.97 -9.05 14.07
C THR A 117 1.13 -8.54 15.49
N GLU A 118 0.04 -8.42 16.24
CA GLU A 118 0.04 -7.98 17.64
C GLU A 118 0.92 -8.87 18.53
N LYS A 119 0.86 -10.20 18.33
CA LYS A 119 1.72 -11.15 19.05
C LYS A 119 3.20 -10.96 18.71
N VAL A 120 3.52 -10.74 17.44
CA VAL A 120 4.91 -10.57 16.97
C VAL A 120 5.51 -9.28 17.51
N ILE A 121 4.74 -8.19 17.52
CA ILE A 121 5.22 -6.89 17.98
C ILE A 121 5.06 -6.70 19.51
N GLY A 122 4.32 -7.59 20.19
CA GLY A 122 4.08 -7.52 21.63
C GLY A 122 3.15 -6.39 22.06
N GLN A 123 2.30 -5.88 21.16
CA GLN A 123 1.39 -4.76 21.39
C GLN A 123 0.01 -5.09 20.81
N SER A 124 -1.05 -4.79 21.57
CA SER A 124 -2.43 -4.89 21.11
C SER A 124 -3.01 -3.52 20.77
N PHE A 125 -3.90 -3.48 19.79
CA PHE A 125 -4.61 -2.29 19.36
C PHE A 125 -6.09 -2.40 19.69
N GLU A 126 -6.61 -1.44 20.44
CA GLU A 126 -8.04 -1.28 20.65
C GLU A 126 -8.53 -0.19 19.68
N PHE A 127 -9.52 -0.49 18.85
CA PHE A 127 -10.07 0.46 17.89
C PHE A 127 -11.37 1.06 18.41
#